data_AF-A0A0V0GT87-F1
#
_entry.id   AF-A0A0V0GT87-F1
#
_cell.length_a   1.000
_cell.length_b   1.000
_cell.length_c   1.000
_cell.angle_alpha   90.00
_cell.angle_beta   90.00
_cell.angle_gamma   90.00
#
_symmetry.space_group_name_H-M   'P 1'
#
loop_
_entity.id
_entity.type
_entity.pdbx_description
1 polymer ?
#
loop_
_entity_poly.entity_id
_entity_poly.type
_entity_poly.pdbx_seq_one_letter_code
_entity_poly.pdbx_strand_id
1 'polypeptide(L)'
;MAEIVELQRNSANWAKVVDDIVRIEKKIFPKHESLARSFDEELKKKNSGLLYTQLGEDIAGYVMYSWPSSLSACITKLAGLN
;
A
#
# COMPACT_ATOMS: atom_id res chain seq x y z
N MET A 1 2.54 -21.18 4.03
CA MET A 1 1.41 -20.34 4.48
C MET A 1 1.55 -18.99 3.81
N ALA A 2 0.45 -18.36 3.41
CA ALA A 2 0.49 -17.02 2.84
C ALA A 2 0.60 -16.00 3.99
N GLU A 3 1.70 -15.25 4.02
CA GLU A 3 1.93 -14.22 5.03
C GLU A 3 1.55 -12.85 4.45
N ILE A 4 0.79 -12.08 5.22
CA ILE A 4 0.44 -10.70 4.87
C ILE A 4 1.52 -9.80 5.45
N VAL A 5 2.24 -9.10 4.57
CA VAL A 5 3.37 -8.26 4.92
C VAL A 5 3.08 -6.82 4.51
N GLU A 6 3.39 -5.87 5.40
CA GLU A 6 3.36 -4.46 5.05
C GLU A 6 4.63 -4.05 4.32
N LEU A 7 4.49 -3.40 3.16
CA LEU A 7 5.60 -2.93 2.37
C LEU A 7 6.27 -1.73 3.04
N GLN A 8 7.45 -1.96 3.60
CA GLN A 8 8.26 -0.91 4.22
C GLN A 8 9.07 -0.16 3.18
N ARG A 9 9.09 1.18 3.25
CA ARG A 9 9.75 2.05 2.26
C ARG A 9 11.26 1.83 2.09
N ASN A 10 11.91 1.40 3.16
CA ASN A 10 13.36 1.14 3.17
C ASN A 10 13.67 -0.34 2.95
N SER A 11 12.70 -1.13 2.52
CA SER A 11 12.92 -2.54 2.27
C SER A 11 13.72 -2.73 0.98
N ALA A 12 14.73 -3.61 1.02
CA ALA A 12 15.54 -3.96 -0.15
C ALA A 12 14.70 -4.57 -1.30
N ASN A 13 13.53 -5.12 -0.98
CA ASN A 13 12.62 -5.73 -1.97
C ASN A 13 11.57 -4.76 -2.54
N TRP A 14 11.61 -3.46 -2.20
CA TRP A 14 10.60 -2.48 -2.61
C TRP A 14 10.33 -2.48 -4.10
N ALA A 15 11.38 -2.30 -4.91
CA ALA A 15 11.25 -2.21 -6.37
C ALA A 15 10.63 -3.49 -6.96
N LYS A 16 11.05 -4.66 -6.46
CA LYS A 16 10.50 -5.96 -6.89
C LYS A 16 9.01 -6.05 -6.58
N VAL A 17 8.62 -5.70 -5.35
CA VAL A 17 7.23 -5.78 -4.90
C VAL A 17 6.34 -4.84 -5.71
N VAL A 18 6.79 -3.61 -5.94
CA VAL A 18 6.06 -2.64 -6.76
C VAL A 18 5.90 -3.14 -8.19
N ASP A 19 6.96 -3.64 -8.83
CA ASP A 19 6.89 -4.14 -10.21
C ASP A 19 5.94 -5.34 -10.36
N ASP A 20 5.93 -6.25 -9.39
CA ASP A 20 4.98 -7.38 -9.35
C ASP A 20 3.53 -6.91 -9.21
N ILE A 21 3.29 -5.86 -8.41
CA ILE A 21 1.97 -5.24 -8.30
C ILE A 21 1.57 -4.56 -9.61
N VAL A 22 2.47 -3.81 -10.26
CA VAL A 22 2.21 -3.24 -11.59
C VAL A 22 1.87 -4.33 -12.60
N ARG A 23 2.54 -5.49 -12.54
CA ARG A 23 2.25 -6.65 -13.39
C ARG A 23 0.84 -7.20 -13.14
N ILE A 24 0.43 -7.32 -11.87
CA ILE A 24 -0.93 -7.72 -11.49
C ILE A 24 -1.96 -6.70 -12.02
N GLU A 25 -1.73 -5.41 -11.79
CA GLU A 25 -2.61 -4.33 -12.26
C GLU A 25 -2.74 -4.31 -13.77
N LYS A 26 -1.65 -4.46 -14.53
CA LYS A 26 -1.71 -4.54 -16.00
C LYS A 26 -2.47 -5.76 -16.51
N LYS A 27 -2.45 -6.87 -15.76
CA LYS A 27 -3.17 -8.09 -16.12
C LYS A 27 -4.68 -7.95 -15.87
N ILE A 28 -5.07 -7.30 -14.77
CA ILE A 28 -6.48 -7.10 -14.38
C ILE A 28 -7.09 -5.88 -15.09
N PHE A 29 -6.31 -4.81 -15.25
CA PHE A 29 -6.70 -3.50 -15.77
C PHE A 29 -5.73 -3.00 -16.87
N PRO A 30 -5.63 -3.68 -18.02
CA PRO A 30 -4.64 -3.37 -19.07
C PRO A 30 -4.75 -1.97 -19.69
N LYS A 31 -5.88 -1.27 -19.49
CA LYS A 31 -6.15 0.07 -20.04
C LYS A 31 -5.94 1.20 -19.03
N HIS A 32 -5.65 0.89 -17.77
CA HIS A 32 -5.49 1.89 -16.72
C HIS A 32 -4.01 2.11 -16.41
N GLU A 33 -3.67 3.37 -16.11
CA GLU A 33 -2.37 3.70 -15.55
C GLU A 33 -2.25 3.08 -14.15
N SER A 34 -1.10 2.46 -13.87
CA SER A 34 -0.88 1.73 -12.63
C SER A 34 -0.83 2.68 -11.44
N LEU A 35 -1.76 2.49 -10.50
CA LEU A 35 -1.86 3.28 -9.28
C LEU A 35 -0.68 3.02 -8.34
N ALA A 36 -0.07 1.84 -8.41
CA ALA A 36 1.08 1.49 -7.57
C ALA A 36 2.28 2.44 -7.75
N ARG A 37 2.49 3.01 -8.94
CA ARG A 37 3.56 4.01 -9.16
C ARG A 37 3.25 5.36 -8.54
N SER A 38 2.02 5.86 -8.72
CA SER A 38 1.56 7.10 -8.09
C SER A 38 1.50 6.96 -6.57
N PHE A 39 1.35 5.75 -6.06
CA PHE A 39 1.28 5.48 -4.64
C PHE A 39 2.61 5.60 -3.89
N ASP A 40 3.76 5.52 -4.57
CA ASP A 40 5.04 5.83 -3.93
C ASP A 40 5.04 7.27 -3.37
N GLU A 41 4.39 8.20 -4.06
CA GLU A 41 4.23 9.56 -3.57
C GLU A 41 3.26 9.64 -2.38
N GLU A 42 2.16 8.88 -2.40
CA GLU A 42 1.18 8.82 -1.31
C GLU A 42 1.74 8.18 -0.04
N LEU A 43 2.61 7.17 -0.15
CA LEU A 43 3.31 6.54 0.98
C LEU A 43 4.26 7.52 1.69
N LYS A 44 4.57 8.70 1.11
CA LYS A 44 5.30 9.78 1.82
C LYS A 44 4.48 10.39 2.94
N LYS A 45 3.16 10.40 2.82
CA LYS A 45 2.27 11.12 3.72
C LYS A 45 2.03 10.40 5.06
N LYS A 46 2.63 9.22 5.29
CA LYS A 46 2.53 8.37 6.51
C LYS A 46 1.10 7.99 6.92
N ASN A 47 0.10 8.37 6.14
CA ASN A 47 -1.31 8.04 6.31
C ASN A 47 -1.79 7.01 5.29
N SER A 48 -0.89 6.50 4.45
CA SER A 48 -1.19 5.49 3.44
C SER A 48 -0.21 4.33 3.61
N GLY A 49 -0.65 3.12 3.27
CA GLY A 49 0.13 1.89 3.39
C GLY A 49 -0.26 0.86 2.33
N LEU A 50 0.63 -0.10 2.12
CA LEU A 50 0.42 -1.21 1.19
C LEU A 50 0.69 -2.53 1.90
N LEU A 51 -0.30 -3.40 1.91
CA LEU A 51 -0.15 -4.79 2.36
C LEU A 51 -0.11 -5.68 1.13
N TYR A 52 0.77 -6.66 1.13
CA TYR A 52 0.83 -7.67 0.08
C TYR A 52 0.96 -9.06 0.68
N THR A 53 0.52 -10.05 -0.08
CA THR A 53 0.70 -11.45 0.28
C THR A 53 1.56 -12.13 -0.77
N GLN A 54 2.53 -12.91 -0.31
CA GLN A 54 3.40 -13.68 -1.18
C GLN A 54 3.00 -15.16 -1.18
N LEU A 55 3.06 -15.79 -2.34
CA LEU A 55 2.89 -17.23 -2.50
C LEU A 55 4.11 -17.77 -3.26
N GLY A 56 5.05 -18.35 -2.52
CA GLY A 56 6.35 -18.72 -3.08
C GLY A 56 7.19 -17.48 -3.36
N GLU A 57 7.67 -17.32 -4.59
CA GLU A 57 8.46 -16.14 -4.99
C GLU A 57 7.62 -14.99 -5.57
N ASP A 58 6.35 -15.26 -5.91
CA ASP A 58 5.43 -14.32 -6.55
C ASP A 58 4.48 -13.66 -5.55
N ILE A 59 4.08 -12.43 -5.88
CA ILE A 59 2.99 -11.74 -5.18
C ILE A 59 1.65 -12.30 -5.68
N ALA A 60 0.85 -12.83 -4.77
CA ALA A 60 -0.47 -13.37 -5.09
C ALA A 60 -1.57 -12.29 -5.03
N GLY A 61 -1.35 -11.23 -4.26
CA GLY A 61 -2.30 -10.12 -4.14
C GLY A 61 -1.78 -8.99 -3.25
N TYR A 62 -2.43 -7.84 -3.36
CA TYR A 62 -2.10 -6.65 -2.59
C TYR A 62 -3.36 -5.85 -2.27
N VAL A 63 -3.29 -5.05 -1.21
CA VAL A 63 -4.29 -4.05 -0.86
C VAL A 63 -3.59 -2.76 -0.48
N MET A 64 -4.07 -1.66 -1.05
CA MET A 64 -3.64 -0.31 -0.71
C MET A 64 -4.69 0.29 0.21
N TYR A 65 -4.26 0.91 1.29
CA TYR A 65 -5.15 1.68 2.15
C TYR A 65 -4.59 3.09 2.30
N SER A 66 -5.50 4.05 2.32
CA SER A 66 -5.22 5.41 2.77
C SER A 66 -6.18 5.72 3.90
N TRP A 67 -5.66 6.39 4.92
CA TRP A 67 -6.41 6.84 6.06
C TRP A 67 -6.73 8.33 5.85
N PRO A 68 -7.97 8.70 5.47
CA PRO A 68 -8.32 10.07 5.09
C PRO A 68 -8.52 11.02 6.28
N SER A 69 -8.65 10.54 7.52
CA SER A 69 -8.73 11.40 8.71
C SER A 69 -7.40 11.45 9.46
N SER A 70 -6.87 12.63 9.72
CA SER A 70 -5.68 12.72 10.59
C SER A 70 -5.98 11.95 11.89
N LEU A 71 -5.06 11.08 12.31
CA LEU A 71 -5.16 10.39 13.60
C LEU A 71 -5.45 11.40 14.73
N SER A 72 -4.96 12.63 14.56
CA SER A 72 -5.28 13.79 15.41
C SER A 72 -6.76 14.15 15.44
N ALA A 73 -7.52 14.17 14.34
CA ALA A 73 -8.94 14.51 14.37
C ALA A 73 -9.78 13.46 15.12
N CYS A 74 -9.41 12.18 15.01
CA CYS A 74 -10.03 11.11 15.81
C CYS A 74 -9.66 11.24 17.29
N ILE A 75 -8.39 11.53 17.60
CA ILE A 75 -7.92 11.75 18.98
C ILE A 75 -8.56 12.99 19.60
N THR A 76 -8.63 14.11 18.89
CA THR A 76 -9.27 15.36 19.34
C THR A 76 -10.75 15.14 19.67
N LYS A 77 -11.47 14.40 18.81
CA LYS A 77 -12.88 14.08 19.01
C LYS A 77 -13.12 13.10 20.16
N LEU A 78 -12.21 12.15 20.39
CA LEU A 78 -12.29 11.18 21.50
C LEU A 78 -11.77 11.74 22.83
N ALA A 79 -10.76 12.61 22.80
CA ALA A 79 -10.19 13.28 23.96
C ALA A 79 -10.98 14.51 24.40
N GLY A 80 -12.02 14.89 23.65
CA GLY A 80 -12.89 16.03 23.98
C GLY A 80 -12.22 17.39 23.90
N LEU A 81 -11.13 17.51 23.14
CA LEU A 81 -10.38 18.76 22.96
C LEU A 81 -11.02 19.56 21.81
N ASN A 82 -12.18 20.16 22.02
CA ASN A 82 -12.72 21.17 21.08
C ASN A 82 -12.30 22.58 21.50
#